data_AF-A0A4Y1ZB26-F1
#
_entry.id   AF-A0A4Y1ZB26-F1
#
_cell.length_a   1.000
_cell.length_b   1.000
_cell.length_c   1.000
_cell.angle_alpha   90.00
_cell.angle_beta   90.00
_cell.angle_gamma   90.00
#
_symmetry.space_group_name_H-M   'P 1'
#
loop_
_entity.id
_entity.type
_entity.pdbx_description
1 polymer ?
#
loop_
_entity_poly.entity_id
_entity_poly.type
_entity_poly.pdbx_seq_one_letter_code
_entity_poly.pdbx_strand_id
1 'polypeptide(L)'
;MKKIMLFIMTISLFALPLNGCRDSNELEDLALVMGIGVDLTEDEHPLVSLQVFLPQGSGQSGGSQSQSKGAGGANQSFIATESGQSIGDAVNKIAKRMSRRVYLSHNAVLIISERMANHRLREVIDYCQRTQEIRQRTLLFVTREDMPKILNYESVLEKTSSISLLKKEEKHLNLITTIRDVSLMKTGPNKPIAIPVIKLRRDSYDPREQVTKIIGSALFTDEQMVGMMNSERTLGILMMNGDFRNNTFTFKPKGRKGKLSVNVQDIRIRAVPTIDRGSWELSIHLSGKGMLQENTTTLNPMNPVDCRQIENKRQST
;
A
#
# COMPACT_ATOMS: atom_id res chain seq x y z
N MET A 1 24.48 12.53 -65.19
CA MET A 1 23.56 11.43 -64.85
C MET A 1 23.89 10.75 -63.51
N LYS A 2 25.12 10.23 -63.29
CA LYS A 2 25.51 9.59 -62.00
C LYS A 2 25.31 10.44 -60.73
N LYS A 3 25.60 11.75 -60.78
CA LYS A 3 25.41 12.65 -59.62
C LYS A 3 23.94 12.88 -59.25
N ILE A 4 23.06 12.92 -60.24
CA ILE A 4 21.61 13.08 -60.05
C ILE A 4 21.01 11.79 -59.47
N MET A 5 21.47 10.64 -59.96
CA MET A 5 21.05 9.34 -59.46
C MET A 5 21.50 9.10 -58.00
N LEU A 6 22.72 9.53 -57.63
CA LEU A 6 23.17 9.51 -56.24
C LEU A 6 22.32 10.44 -55.36
N PHE A 7 22.00 11.66 -55.82
CA PHE A 7 21.20 12.61 -55.06
C PHE A 7 19.77 12.11 -54.78
N ILE A 8 19.14 11.49 -55.78
CA ILE A 8 17.81 10.87 -55.63
C ILE A 8 17.85 9.69 -54.65
N MET A 9 18.92 8.89 -54.69
CA MET A 9 19.13 7.77 -53.77
C MET A 9 19.36 8.24 -52.32
N THR A 10 20.08 9.33 -52.10
CA THR A 10 20.27 9.92 -50.76
C THR A 10 18.97 10.52 -50.21
N ILE A 11 18.17 11.19 -51.04
CA ILE A 11 16.85 11.72 -50.66
C ILE A 11 15.88 10.58 -50.32
N SER A 12 15.89 9.50 -51.10
CA SER A 12 15.04 8.33 -50.84
C SER A 12 15.44 7.61 -49.55
N LEU A 13 16.73 7.65 -49.17
CA LEU A 13 17.24 7.05 -47.94
C LEU A 13 16.89 7.87 -46.69
N PHE A 14 16.70 9.19 -46.82
CA PHE A 14 16.26 10.08 -45.74
C PHE A 14 14.74 10.25 -45.65
N ALA A 15 13.98 9.83 -46.67
CA ALA A 15 12.52 9.94 -46.71
C ALA A 15 11.77 8.76 -46.05
N LEU A 16 12.49 7.72 -45.60
CA LEU A 16 11.91 6.50 -45.00
C LEU A 16 12.63 6.22 -43.67
N PRO A 17 12.08 6.44 -42.45
CA PRO A 17 10.71 6.80 -42.08
C PRO A 17 10.60 7.96 -41.05
N LEU A 18 9.85 9.02 -41.37
CA LEU A 18 9.26 9.94 -40.37
C LEU A 18 7.93 9.41 -39.82
N ASN A 19 7.68 8.09 -39.91
CA ASN A 19 6.65 7.44 -39.11
C ASN A 19 7.18 7.37 -37.67
N GLY A 20 7.19 8.51 -36.97
CA GLY A 20 7.34 8.51 -35.53
C GLY A 20 6.33 7.53 -34.96
N CYS A 21 6.74 6.69 -34.00
CA CYS A 21 5.87 5.71 -33.37
C CYS A 21 4.54 6.38 -32.99
N ARG A 22 3.49 6.06 -33.73
CA ARG A 22 2.14 6.59 -33.52
C ARG A 22 1.51 5.81 -32.38
N ASP A 23 2.07 5.98 -31.19
CA ASP A 23 1.59 5.40 -29.95
C ASP A 23 1.32 6.50 -28.91
N SER A 24 0.80 7.63 -29.38
CA SER A 24 0.24 8.66 -28.52
C SER A 24 -1.19 8.25 -28.16
N ASN A 25 -1.34 7.44 -27.11
CA ASN A 25 -2.62 7.37 -26.42
C ASN A 25 -2.79 8.74 -25.74
N GLU A 26 -3.76 9.53 -26.20
CA GLU A 26 -4.08 10.82 -25.57
C GLU A 26 -4.62 10.58 -24.15
N LEU A 27 -4.32 11.49 -23.22
CA LEU A 27 -4.71 11.32 -21.81
C LEU A 27 -6.25 11.23 -21.66
N GLU A 28 -6.95 11.89 -22.58
CA GLU A 28 -8.39 11.96 -22.74
C GLU A 28 -9.01 10.61 -23.12
N ASP A 29 -8.26 9.74 -23.80
CA ASP A 29 -8.71 8.41 -24.26
C ASP A 29 -8.47 7.31 -23.21
N LEU A 30 -7.82 7.66 -22.08
CA LEU A 30 -7.45 6.72 -21.04
C LEU A 30 -8.39 6.79 -19.82
N ALA A 31 -8.82 5.62 -19.36
CA ALA A 31 -9.41 5.41 -18.05
C ALA A 31 -8.27 5.07 -17.07
N LEU A 32 -7.75 6.09 -16.40
CA LEU A 32 -6.63 5.95 -15.47
C LEU A 32 -7.07 5.21 -14.20
N VAL A 33 -6.57 4.00 -14.02
CA VAL A 33 -6.86 3.19 -12.83
C VAL A 33 -5.87 3.54 -11.73
N MET A 34 -6.38 4.00 -10.59
CA MET A 34 -5.58 4.39 -9.42
C MET A 34 -5.46 3.27 -8.38
N GLY A 35 -6.44 2.37 -8.34
CA GLY A 35 -6.50 1.25 -7.41
C GLY A 35 -7.25 0.07 -8.00
N ILE A 36 -6.80 -1.13 -7.64
CA ILE A 36 -7.43 -2.39 -8.02
C ILE A 36 -7.89 -3.10 -6.75
N GLY A 37 -9.15 -3.52 -6.72
CA GLY A 37 -9.72 -4.39 -5.70
C GLY A 37 -9.98 -5.77 -6.28
N VAL A 38 -9.62 -6.83 -5.57
CA VAL A 38 -9.91 -8.21 -5.98
C VAL A 38 -10.57 -8.95 -4.82
N ASP A 39 -11.76 -9.47 -5.08
CA ASP A 39 -12.54 -10.30 -4.17
C ASP A 39 -13.06 -11.55 -4.92
N LEU A 40 -13.86 -12.36 -4.23
CA LEU A 40 -14.60 -13.49 -4.75
C LEU A 40 -16.10 -13.22 -4.65
N THR A 41 -16.86 -13.62 -5.65
CA THR A 41 -18.32 -13.74 -5.54
C THR A 41 -18.70 -14.86 -4.57
N GLU A 42 -19.99 -15.00 -4.27
CA GLU A 42 -20.49 -16.15 -3.50
C GLU A 42 -20.20 -17.48 -4.21
N ASP A 43 -20.31 -17.50 -5.54
CA ASP A 43 -19.96 -18.64 -6.40
C ASP A 43 -18.45 -18.81 -6.66
N GLU A 44 -17.59 -18.20 -5.84
CA GLU A 44 -16.12 -18.28 -5.93
C GLU A 44 -15.51 -17.82 -7.28
N HIS A 45 -16.20 -16.95 -8.03
CA HIS A 45 -15.63 -16.31 -9.21
C HIS A 45 -14.87 -15.03 -8.83
N PRO A 46 -13.73 -14.72 -9.47
CA PRO A 46 -13.05 -13.44 -9.28
C PRO A 46 -13.98 -12.25 -9.53
N LEU A 47 -14.06 -11.37 -8.55
CA LEU A 47 -14.77 -10.09 -8.59
C LEU A 47 -13.72 -8.97 -8.55
N VAL A 48 -13.63 -8.19 -9.61
CA VAL A 48 -12.64 -7.11 -9.73
C VAL A 48 -13.33 -5.77 -9.65
N SER A 49 -12.77 -4.87 -8.85
CA SER A 49 -13.18 -3.46 -8.74
C SER A 49 -12.04 -2.55 -9.17
N LEU A 50 -12.25 -1.68 -10.15
CA LEU A 50 -11.27 -0.70 -10.60
C LEU A 50 -11.69 0.70 -10.13
N GLN A 51 -10.81 1.40 -9.40
CA GLN A 51 -10.99 2.82 -9.13
C GLN A 51 -10.44 3.63 -10.31
N VAL A 52 -11.34 4.20 -11.10
CA VAL A 52 -10.99 5.01 -12.28
C VAL A 52 -11.04 6.49 -11.91
N PHE A 53 -9.94 7.19 -12.12
CA PHE A 53 -9.83 8.62 -11.87
C PHE A 53 -10.61 9.43 -12.91
N LEU A 54 -11.35 10.44 -12.44
CA LEU A 54 -12.07 11.40 -13.25
C LEU A 54 -11.32 12.73 -13.22
N PRO A 55 -10.52 13.06 -14.24
CA PRO A 55 -9.90 14.38 -14.33
C PRO A 55 -11.01 15.41 -14.50
N GLN A 56 -11.27 16.21 -13.47
CA GLN A 56 -12.09 17.41 -13.65
C GLN A 56 -11.24 18.44 -14.37
N GLY A 57 -11.68 18.83 -15.58
CA GLY A 57 -11.07 19.90 -16.33
C GLY A 57 -11.10 21.19 -15.50
N SER A 58 -9.96 21.87 -15.40
CA SER A 58 -9.90 23.27 -15.03
C SER A 58 -10.58 24.11 -16.11
N GLY A 59 -11.92 24.13 -16.12
CA GLY A 59 -12.69 24.86 -17.13
C GLY A 59 -14.07 24.29 -17.40
N GLN A 60 -15.02 24.43 -16.45
CA GLN A 60 -16.43 24.48 -16.79
C GLN A 60 -17.21 25.30 -15.76
N SER A 61 -16.96 26.61 -15.76
CA SER A 61 -17.99 27.59 -15.45
C SER A 61 -19.00 27.59 -16.61
N GLY A 62 -20.03 26.74 -16.54
CA GLY A 62 -20.98 26.61 -17.63
C GLY A 62 -22.15 25.68 -17.31
N GLY A 63 -23.05 26.16 -16.45
CA GLY A 63 -24.47 25.81 -16.40
C GLY A 63 -24.89 24.34 -16.53
N SER A 64 -25.13 23.68 -15.40
CA SER A 64 -26.46 23.18 -15.04
C SER A 64 -26.43 22.66 -13.61
N GLN A 65 -27.28 23.23 -12.75
CA GLN A 65 -27.52 22.74 -11.40
C GLN A 65 -28.14 21.35 -11.45
N SER A 66 -27.53 20.36 -10.80
CA SER A 66 -28.24 19.44 -9.92
C SER A 66 -27.27 18.63 -9.05
N GLN A 67 -26.95 19.17 -7.88
CA GLN A 67 -27.09 18.52 -6.57
C GLN A 67 -26.05 19.11 -5.61
N SER A 68 -26.59 19.87 -4.67
CA SER A 68 -25.97 20.18 -3.39
C SER A 68 -25.38 18.91 -2.76
N LYS A 69 -24.05 18.85 -2.70
CA LYS A 69 -23.33 18.25 -1.57
C LYS A 69 -22.38 19.32 -1.06
N GLY A 70 -22.64 19.74 0.18
CA GLY A 70 -21.88 20.78 0.86
C GLY A 70 -20.40 20.44 0.97
N ALA A 71 -19.62 21.50 1.22
CA ALA A 71 -18.18 21.50 1.49
C ALA A 71 -17.67 20.20 2.16
N GLY A 72 -17.03 19.37 1.36
CA GLY A 72 -16.41 18.08 1.71
C GLY A 72 -16.04 17.38 0.39
N GLY A 73 -14.75 17.15 0.15
CA GLY A 73 -14.22 16.77 -1.16
C GLY A 73 -14.86 15.51 -1.75
N ALA A 74 -15.63 15.65 -2.83
CA ALA A 74 -16.13 14.51 -3.58
C ALA A 74 -14.93 13.76 -4.19
N ASN A 75 -14.90 12.42 -4.02
CA ASN A 75 -13.91 11.57 -4.68
C ASN A 75 -13.90 11.83 -6.19
N GLN A 76 -12.75 12.18 -6.74
CA GLN A 76 -12.57 12.41 -8.19
C GLN A 76 -12.37 11.07 -8.90
N SER A 77 -13.24 10.11 -8.61
CA SER A 77 -13.16 8.76 -9.17
C SER A 77 -14.53 8.08 -9.14
N PHE A 78 -14.71 7.07 -9.98
CA PHE A 78 -15.79 6.10 -9.85
C PHE A 78 -15.21 4.69 -9.75
N ILE A 79 -16.04 3.74 -9.27
CA ILE A 79 -15.67 2.33 -9.19
C ILE A 79 -16.42 1.56 -10.27
N ALA A 80 -15.68 0.82 -11.10
CA ALA A 80 -16.25 -0.17 -12.01
C ALA A 80 -15.99 -1.57 -11.45
N THR A 81 -17.04 -2.36 -11.27
CA THR A 81 -16.94 -3.70 -10.69
C THR A 81 -17.58 -4.72 -11.62
N GLU A 82 -16.90 -5.84 -11.87
CA GLU A 82 -17.43 -6.98 -12.61
C GLU A 82 -16.84 -8.30 -12.12
N SER A 83 -17.60 -9.38 -12.31
CA SER A 83 -17.13 -10.75 -12.10
C SER A 83 -16.70 -11.42 -13.41
N GLY A 84 -15.74 -12.34 -13.31
CA GLY A 84 -15.18 -13.05 -14.44
C GLY A 84 -14.83 -14.49 -14.11
N GLN A 85 -14.58 -15.30 -15.14
CA GLN A 85 -14.03 -16.65 -14.96
C GLN A 85 -12.58 -16.61 -14.44
N SER A 86 -11.88 -15.52 -14.71
CA SER A 86 -10.56 -15.17 -14.20
C SER A 86 -10.49 -13.67 -13.92
N ILE A 87 -9.46 -13.22 -13.21
CA ILE A 87 -9.19 -11.78 -13.00
C ILE A 87 -9.08 -11.03 -14.34
N GLY A 88 -8.41 -11.61 -15.33
CA GLY A 88 -8.28 -11.03 -16.66
C GLY A 88 -9.61 -10.96 -17.42
N ASP A 89 -10.48 -11.97 -17.31
CA ASP A 89 -11.84 -11.92 -17.88
C ASP A 89 -12.68 -10.80 -17.25
N ALA A 90 -12.64 -10.66 -15.92
CA ALA A 90 -13.35 -9.60 -15.21
C ALA A 90 -12.87 -8.21 -15.67
N VAL A 91 -11.55 -7.98 -15.75
CA VAL A 91 -10.98 -6.71 -16.25
C VAL A 91 -11.39 -6.46 -17.70
N ASN A 92 -11.37 -7.49 -18.56
CA ASN A 92 -11.80 -7.37 -19.96
C ASN A 92 -13.29 -7.01 -20.08
N LYS A 93 -14.17 -7.56 -19.23
CA LYS A 93 -15.59 -7.19 -19.19
C LYS A 93 -15.78 -5.74 -18.76
N ILE A 94 -15.01 -5.26 -17.77
CA ILE A 94 -15.01 -3.85 -17.38
C ILE A 94 -14.59 -2.99 -18.58
N ALA A 95 -13.47 -3.33 -19.23
CA ALA A 95 -12.95 -2.58 -20.36
C ALA A 95 -13.96 -2.47 -21.52
N LYS A 96 -14.68 -3.55 -21.83
CA LYS A 96 -15.71 -3.56 -22.89
C LYS A 96 -16.89 -2.61 -22.63
N ARG A 97 -17.13 -2.23 -21.38
CA ARG A 97 -18.20 -1.30 -20.99
C ARG A 97 -17.71 0.15 -20.89
N MET A 98 -16.41 0.39 -21.02
CA MET A 98 -15.82 1.72 -20.97
C MET A 98 -15.65 2.28 -22.37
N SER A 99 -15.92 3.57 -22.53
CA SER A 99 -15.61 4.31 -23.76
C SER A 99 -14.11 4.60 -23.92
N ARG A 100 -13.37 4.60 -22.81
CA ARG A 100 -11.93 4.85 -22.72
C ARG A 100 -11.17 3.56 -22.47
N ARG A 101 -9.93 3.48 -22.95
CA ARG A 101 -9.05 2.33 -22.71
C ARG A 101 -8.67 2.29 -21.22
N VAL A 102 -8.92 1.16 -20.56
CA VAL A 102 -8.42 0.89 -19.20
C VAL A 102 -6.90 0.97 -19.19
N TYR A 103 -6.34 1.82 -18.33
CA TYR A 103 -4.90 2.03 -18.22
C TYR A 103 -4.44 1.79 -16.78
N LEU A 104 -3.75 0.67 -16.55
CA LEU A 104 -3.37 0.17 -15.23
C LEU A 104 -2.03 0.72 -14.73
N SER A 105 -1.27 1.41 -15.60
CA SER A 105 0.05 1.92 -15.24
C SER A 105 0.05 2.94 -14.11
N HIS A 106 -1.07 3.59 -13.80
CA HIS A 106 -1.18 4.52 -12.66
C HIS A 106 -1.59 3.85 -11.35
N ASN A 107 -1.76 2.52 -11.35
CA ASN A 107 -2.21 1.79 -10.18
C ASN A 107 -1.22 1.93 -9.01
N ALA A 108 -1.69 2.55 -7.92
CA ALA A 108 -0.90 2.77 -6.72
C ALA A 108 -1.06 1.62 -5.72
N VAL A 109 -2.27 1.05 -5.62
CA VAL A 109 -2.62 0.06 -4.60
C VAL A 109 -3.40 -1.11 -5.19
N LEU A 110 -3.13 -2.30 -4.70
CA LEU A 110 -3.90 -3.50 -4.94
C LEU A 110 -4.44 -4.00 -3.60
N ILE A 111 -5.76 -3.94 -3.45
CA ILE A 111 -6.48 -4.35 -2.25
C ILE A 111 -7.10 -5.72 -2.54
N ILE A 112 -6.82 -6.68 -1.67
CA ILE A 112 -7.27 -8.07 -1.82
C ILE A 112 -8.22 -8.35 -0.65
N SER A 113 -9.37 -8.96 -0.93
CA SER A 113 -10.24 -9.38 0.17
C SER A 113 -9.56 -10.48 0.97
N GLU A 114 -9.88 -10.60 2.26
CA GLU A 114 -9.36 -11.69 3.08
C GLU A 114 -9.70 -13.06 2.49
N ARG A 115 -10.89 -13.22 1.89
CA ARG A 115 -11.30 -14.46 1.23
C ARG A 115 -10.41 -14.78 0.03
N MET A 116 -10.21 -13.81 -0.87
CA MET A 116 -9.35 -13.97 -2.04
C MET A 116 -7.89 -14.23 -1.62
N ALA A 117 -7.40 -13.50 -0.62
CA ALA A 117 -6.05 -13.64 -0.12
C ALA A 117 -5.81 -15.01 0.53
N ASN A 118 -6.80 -15.54 1.27
CA ASN A 118 -6.68 -16.83 1.95
C ASN A 118 -6.62 -18.01 0.96
N HIS A 119 -7.39 -17.96 -0.13
CA HIS A 119 -7.57 -19.10 -1.03
C HIS A 119 -6.80 -18.99 -2.35
N ARG A 120 -6.63 -17.79 -2.89
CA ARG A 120 -6.26 -17.57 -4.30
C ARG A 120 -5.27 -16.42 -4.51
N LEU A 121 -4.44 -16.08 -3.52
CA LEU A 121 -3.41 -15.05 -3.66
C LEU A 121 -2.50 -15.30 -4.88
N ARG A 122 -2.11 -16.56 -5.12
CA ARG A 122 -1.30 -16.96 -6.27
C ARG A 122 -1.86 -16.48 -7.62
N GLU A 123 -3.17 -16.55 -7.80
CA GLU A 123 -3.82 -16.12 -9.04
C GLU A 123 -3.75 -14.59 -9.22
N VAL A 124 -3.91 -13.85 -8.12
CA VAL A 124 -3.75 -12.40 -8.12
C VAL A 124 -2.33 -12.02 -8.55
N ILE A 125 -1.33 -12.67 -7.96
CA ILE A 125 0.08 -12.39 -8.24
C ILE A 125 0.46 -12.78 -9.67
N ASP A 126 0.00 -13.95 -10.17
CA ASP A 126 0.25 -14.36 -11.57
C ASP A 126 -0.33 -13.36 -12.57
N TYR A 127 -1.58 -12.90 -12.36
CA TYR A 127 -2.18 -11.87 -13.20
C TYR A 127 -1.36 -10.57 -13.20
N CYS A 128 -0.94 -10.11 -12.02
CA CYS A 128 -0.12 -8.91 -11.88
C CYS A 128 1.26 -9.03 -12.54
N GLN A 129 1.89 -10.21 -12.50
CA GLN A 129 3.18 -10.45 -13.14
C GLN A 129 3.08 -10.51 -14.66
N ARG A 130 1.95 -11.00 -15.20
CA ARG A 130 1.72 -11.09 -16.65
C ARG A 130 1.24 -9.79 -17.27
N THR A 131 0.69 -8.88 -16.47
CA THR A 131 0.17 -7.60 -16.93
C THR A 131 1.25 -6.53 -16.85
N GLN A 132 1.91 -6.25 -17.98
CA GLN A 132 3.04 -5.31 -18.07
C GLN A 132 2.74 -3.89 -17.53
N GLU A 133 1.49 -3.45 -17.63
CA GLU A 133 1.07 -2.15 -17.10
C GLU A 133 1.10 -2.10 -15.56
N ILE A 134 0.90 -3.22 -14.87
CA ILE A 134 0.89 -3.24 -13.40
C ILE A 134 2.33 -3.15 -12.87
N ARG A 135 2.58 -2.13 -12.05
CA ARG A 135 3.91 -1.89 -11.49
C ARG A 135 4.22 -2.86 -10.36
N GLN A 136 5.42 -3.43 -10.38
CA GLN A 136 5.91 -4.31 -9.30
C GLN A 136 5.99 -3.61 -7.93
N ARG A 137 6.04 -2.26 -7.91
CA ARG A 137 6.03 -1.44 -6.69
C ARG A 137 4.63 -1.09 -6.17
N THR A 138 3.56 -1.55 -6.83
CA THR A 138 2.19 -1.36 -6.32
C THR A 138 2.08 -1.96 -4.91
N LEU A 139 1.52 -1.18 -4.00
CA LEU A 139 1.32 -1.55 -2.60
C LEU A 139 0.19 -2.58 -2.46
N LEU A 140 0.38 -3.57 -1.58
CA LEU A 140 -0.59 -4.60 -1.29
C LEU A 140 -1.26 -4.36 0.06
N PHE A 141 -2.58 -4.54 0.08
CA PHE A 141 -3.36 -4.53 1.31
C PHE A 141 -4.36 -5.69 1.33
N VAL A 142 -4.64 -6.20 2.51
CA VAL A 142 -5.75 -7.13 2.76
C VAL A 142 -6.88 -6.40 3.49
N THR A 143 -8.13 -6.74 3.21
CA THR A 143 -9.29 -6.14 3.89
C THR A 143 -10.45 -7.11 4.03
N ARG A 144 -11.31 -6.84 5.02
CA ARG A 144 -12.64 -7.46 5.17
C ARG A 144 -13.77 -6.53 4.74
N GLU A 145 -13.45 -5.28 4.39
CA GLU A 145 -14.45 -4.34 3.89
C GLU A 145 -14.82 -4.68 2.44
N ASP A 146 -16.03 -4.30 2.05
CA ASP A 146 -16.48 -4.35 0.66
C ASP A 146 -15.53 -3.54 -0.27
N MET A 147 -15.21 -4.11 -1.44
CA MET A 147 -14.23 -3.53 -2.36
C MET A 147 -14.63 -2.14 -2.88
N PRO A 148 -15.84 -1.96 -3.44
CA PRO A 148 -16.33 -0.63 -3.78
C PRO A 148 -16.26 0.36 -2.62
N LYS A 149 -16.63 -0.07 -1.41
CA LYS A 149 -16.61 0.81 -0.23
C LYS A 149 -15.19 1.28 0.13
N ILE A 150 -14.21 0.37 0.18
CA ILE A 150 -12.83 0.75 0.54
C ILE A 150 -12.08 1.45 -0.59
N LEU A 151 -12.46 1.23 -1.85
CA LEU A 151 -11.94 1.98 -2.97
C LEU A 151 -12.64 3.33 -3.16
N ASN A 152 -13.81 3.57 -2.57
CA ASN A 152 -14.57 4.82 -2.77
C ASN A 152 -14.79 5.64 -1.49
N TYR A 153 -14.06 5.38 -0.40
CA TYR A 153 -14.16 6.26 0.78
C TYR A 153 -13.65 7.66 0.44
N GLU A 154 -14.36 8.69 0.88
CA GLU A 154 -13.99 10.09 0.66
C GLU A 154 -12.80 10.44 1.57
N SER A 155 -11.71 10.91 0.97
CA SER A 155 -10.57 11.46 1.69
C SER A 155 -10.57 12.98 1.53
N VAL A 156 -10.50 13.73 2.63
CA VAL A 156 -10.49 15.21 2.53
C VAL A 156 -9.19 15.77 1.98
N LEU A 157 -8.07 15.11 2.24
CA LEU A 157 -6.76 15.58 1.79
C LEU A 157 -6.40 15.14 0.38
N GLU A 158 -7.00 14.05 -0.11
CA GLU A 158 -6.56 13.38 -1.32
C GLU A 158 -7.71 13.10 -2.28
N LYS A 159 -7.43 13.24 -3.58
CA LYS A 159 -8.43 13.12 -4.65
C LYS A 159 -9.02 11.72 -4.79
N THR A 160 -8.31 10.70 -4.31
CA THR A 160 -8.72 9.29 -4.33
C THR A 160 -8.26 8.58 -3.06
N SER A 161 -9.02 7.56 -2.66
CA SER A 161 -8.65 6.59 -1.61
C SER A 161 -7.30 5.92 -1.85
N SER A 162 -6.96 5.59 -3.09
CA SER A 162 -5.68 4.96 -3.44
C SER A 162 -4.49 5.90 -3.22
N ILE A 163 -4.62 7.18 -3.57
CA ILE A 163 -3.59 8.19 -3.26
C ILE A 163 -3.49 8.41 -1.75
N SER A 164 -4.63 8.43 -1.04
CA SER A 164 -4.70 8.53 0.42
C SER A 164 -3.92 7.39 1.10
N LEU A 165 -4.12 6.15 0.64
CA LEU A 165 -3.38 4.98 1.10
C LEU A 165 -1.88 5.08 0.78
N LEU A 166 -1.52 5.43 -0.46
CA LEU A 166 -0.12 5.59 -0.89
C LEU A 166 0.64 6.62 -0.03
N LYS A 167 0.08 7.82 0.15
CA LYS A 167 0.73 8.89 0.93
C LYS A 167 0.76 8.58 2.42
N LYS A 168 -0.23 7.85 2.93
CA LYS A 168 -0.21 7.38 4.32
C LYS A 168 0.90 6.38 4.56
N GLU A 169 1.14 5.50 3.59
CA GLU A 169 2.29 4.61 3.54
C GLU A 169 3.60 5.39 3.62
N GLU A 170 3.83 6.33 2.69
CA GLU A 170 5.06 7.14 2.64
C GLU A 170 5.39 7.89 3.95
N LYS A 171 4.37 8.25 4.74
CA LYS A 171 4.54 9.07 5.95
C LYS A 171 4.61 8.29 7.25
N HIS A 172 3.90 7.17 7.37
CA HIS A 172 3.53 6.65 8.69
C HIS A 172 3.64 5.14 8.85
N LEU A 173 3.87 4.39 7.78
CA LEU A 173 3.79 2.95 7.83
C LEU A 173 5.16 2.32 7.60
N ASN A 174 5.53 1.44 8.52
CA ASN A 174 6.76 0.68 8.47
C ASN A 174 6.54 -0.73 7.92
N LEU A 175 5.28 -1.16 7.73
CA LEU A 175 4.95 -2.42 7.06
C LEU A 175 4.53 -2.15 5.63
N ILE A 176 5.51 -2.08 4.75
CA ILE A 176 5.28 -1.91 3.32
C ILE A 176 5.36 -3.29 2.67
N THR A 177 4.38 -3.64 1.85
CA THR A 177 4.47 -4.86 1.03
C THR A 177 4.00 -4.55 -0.37
N THR A 178 4.80 -4.96 -1.35
CA THR A 178 4.55 -4.74 -2.77
C THR A 178 4.35 -6.06 -3.52
N ILE A 179 3.87 -5.97 -4.75
CA ILE A 179 3.78 -7.11 -5.66
C ILE A 179 5.16 -7.77 -5.83
N ARG A 180 6.23 -6.98 -5.90
CA ARG A 180 7.61 -7.48 -5.99
C ARG A 180 7.97 -8.36 -4.79
N ASP A 181 7.62 -7.92 -3.59
CA ASP A 181 7.98 -8.64 -2.36
C ASP A 181 7.31 -10.02 -2.38
N VAL A 182 6.01 -10.08 -2.67
CA VAL A 182 5.27 -11.35 -2.78
C VAL A 182 5.83 -12.22 -3.91
N SER A 183 6.18 -11.63 -5.05
CA SER A 183 6.81 -12.34 -6.17
C SER A 183 8.15 -12.98 -5.80
N LEU A 184 8.92 -12.33 -4.92
CA LEU A 184 10.22 -12.83 -4.45
C LEU A 184 10.09 -13.88 -3.35
N MET A 185 8.90 -14.16 -2.83
CA MET A 185 8.67 -15.24 -1.85
C MET A 185 9.16 -16.60 -2.38
N LYS A 186 8.97 -16.84 -3.68
CA LYS A 186 9.33 -18.09 -4.37
C LYS A 186 10.82 -18.23 -4.71
N THR A 187 11.61 -17.16 -4.60
CA THR A 187 12.99 -17.16 -5.13
C THR A 187 14.03 -17.61 -4.11
N GLY A 188 13.64 -17.90 -2.87
CA GLY A 188 14.54 -18.41 -1.83
C GLY A 188 13.81 -19.23 -0.78
N PRO A 189 14.54 -19.93 0.11
CA PRO A 189 13.94 -20.75 1.14
C PRO A 189 13.08 -19.92 2.10
N ASN A 190 11.79 -20.22 2.11
CA ASN A 190 10.83 -19.91 3.17
C ASN A 190 10.89 -18.45 3.69
N LYS A 191 10.63 -17.46 2.82
CA LYS A 191 10.51 -16.05 3.23
C LYS A 191 9.05 -15.70 3.53
N PRO A 192 8.61 -15.75 4.81
CA PRO A 192 7.26 -15.32 5.13
C PRO A 192 7.10 -13.82 4.85
N ILE A 193 5.92 -13.43 4.39
CA ILE A 193 5.57 -12.02 4.13
C ILE A 193 4.35 -11.65 4.94
N ALA A 194 4.37 -10.44 5.49
CA ALA A 194 3.26 -9.86 6.22
C ALA A 194 2.60 -8.76 5.39
N ILE A 195 1.42 -9.01 4.81
CA ILE A 195 0.66 -8.00 4.06
C ILE A 195 -0.20 -7.21 5.06
N PRO A 196 -0.19 -5.87 5.07
CA PRO A 196 -1.01 -5.09 6.00
C PRO A 196 -2.51 -5.31 5.81
N VAL A 197 -3.23 -5.45 6.93
CA VAL A 197 -4.70 -5.54 6.93
C VAL A 197 -5.28 -4.17 7.26
N ILE A 198 -6.06 -3.61 6.33
CA ILE A 198 -6.71 -2.30 6.47
C ILE A 198 -8.20 -2.44 6.77
N LYS A 199 -8.73 -1.44 7.46
CA LYS A 199 -10.16 -1.29 7.74
C LYS A 199 -10.57 0.17 7.70
N LEU A 200 -11.80 0.44 7.26
CA LEU A 200 -12.39 1.77 7.34
C LEU A 200 -12.79 2.11 8.78
N ARG A 201 -12.52 3.35 9.17
CA ARG A 201 -12.93 3.94 10.44
C ARG A 201 -13.43 5.36 10.18
N ARG A 202 -14.33 5.83 11.03
CA ARG A 202 -14.67 7.26 11.05
C ARG A 202 -13.46 8.04 11.55
N ASP A 203 -13.20 9.19 10.96
CA ASP A 203 -12.17 10.09 11.48
C ASP A 203 -12.57 10.54 12.90
N SER A 204 -11.56 10.69 13.75
CA SER A 204 -11.76 11.22 15.10
C SER A 204 -11.89 12.74 15.10
N TYR A 205 -11.40 13.42 14.06
CA TYR A 205 -11.48 14.87 13.89
C TYR A 205 -12.82 15.31 13.28
N ASP A 206 -13.25 14.70 12.17
CA ASP A 206 -14.61 14.84 11.65
C ASP A 206 -15.28 13.45 11.51
N PRO A 207 -16.26 13.12 12.37
CA PRO A 207 -16.98 11.84 12.30
C PRO A 207 -17.74 11.57 10.99
N ARG A 208 -17.91 12.58 10.13
CA ARG A 208 -18.48 12.43 8.78
C ARG A 208 -17.46 11.91 7.77
N GLU A 209 -16.17 12.03 8.07
CA GLU A 209 -15.09 11.53 7.23
C GLU A 209 -14.73 10.08 7.55
N GLN A 210 -14.16 9.42 6.55
CA GLN A 210 -13.63 8.07 6.69
C GLN A 210 -12.13 8.04 6.45
N VAL A 211 -11.44 7.28 7.28
CA VAL A 211 -10.01 7.02 7.16
C VAL A 211 -9.75 5.53 7.18
N THR A 212 -8.71 5.11 6.49
CA THR A 212 -8.20 3.74 6.56
C THR A 212 -7.31 3.59 7.79
N LYS A 213 -7.42 2.47 8.50
CA LYS A 213 -6.55 2.12 9.62
C LYS A 213 -5.98 0.73 9.40
N ILE A 214 -4.67 0.57 9.60
CA ILE A 214 -4.04 -0.75 9.68
C ILE A 214 -4.39 -1.36 11.03
N ILE A 215 -5.01 -2.53 11.00
CA ILE A 215 -5.44 -3.27 12.19
C ILE A 215 -4.55 -4.49 12.49
N GLY A 216 -3.56 -4.74 11.64
CA GLY A 216 -2.70 -5.90 11.73
C GLY A 216 -2.06 -6.25 10.40
N SER A 217 -1.67 -7.51 10.26
CA SER A 217 -1.12 -8.06 9.03
C SER A 217 -1.55 -9.51 8.82
N ALA A 218 -1.70 -9.91 7.57
CA ALA A 218 -1.91 -11.29 7.16
C ALA A 218 -0.55 -11.89 6.78
N LEU A 219 -0.24 -13.05 7.33
CA LEU A 219 1.02 -13.76 7.15
C LEU A 219 0.89 -14.76 6.02
N PHE A 220 1.89 -14.77 5.14
CA PHE A 220 1.93 -15.64 3.97
C PHE A 220 3.23 -16.41 3.90
N THR A 221 3.16 -17.65 3.42
CA THR A 221 4.30 -18.50 3.07
C THR A 221 3.92 -19.29 1.84
N ASP A 222 4.80 -19.36 0.84
CA ASP A 222 4.53 -19.97 -0.48
C ASP A 222 3.18 -19.54 -1.11
N GLU A 223 2.87 -18.25 -1.01
CA GLU A 223 1.61 -17.62 -1.46
C GLU A 223 0.34 -18.15 -0.78
N GLN A 224 0.48 -18.86 0.34
CA GLN A 224 -0.62 -19.33 1.17
C GLN A 224 -0.70 -18.52 2.46
N MET A 225 -1.91 -18.12 2.86
CA MET A 225 -2.11 -17.45 4.13
C MET A 225 -1.97 -18.46 5.27
N VAL A 226 -1.05 -18.21 6.20
CA VAL A 226 -0.78 -19.08 7.36
C VAL A 226 -1.33 -18.54 8.67
N GLY A 227 -1.76 -17.27 8.67
CA GLY A 227 -2.40 -16.67 9.83
C GLY A 227 -2.50 -15.15 9.75
N MET A 228 -2.95 -14.54 10.83
CA MET A 228 -3.03 -13.09 10.98
C MET A 228 -2.43 -12.65 12.31
N MET A 229 -1.90 -11.43 12.33
CA MET A 229 -1.39 -10.77 13.51
C MET A 229 -2.14 -9.47 13.75
N ASN A 230 -2.32 -9.12 15.01
CA ASN A 230 -2.83 -7.80 15.39
C ASN A 230 -1.75 -6.72 15.21
N SER A 231 -2.13 -5.45 15.38
CA SER A 231 -1.20 -4.31 15.26
C SER A 231 0.01 -4.39 16.21
N GLU A 232 -0.16 -4.91 17.43
CA GLU A 232 0.92 -5.00 18.42
C GLU A 232 2.01 -6.00 18.01
N ARG A 233 1.60 -7.22 17.61
CA ARG A 233 2.54 -8.23 17.10
C ARG A 233 3.18 -7.80 15.78
N THR A 234 2.41 -7.15 14.92
CA THR A 234 2.93 -6.57 13.68
C THR A 234 4.04 -5.56 13.98
N LEU A 235 3.83 -4.68 14.97
CA LEU A 235 4.84 -3.72 15.44
C LEU A 235 6.10 -4.42 15.94
N GLY A 236 5.94 -5.50 16.72
CA GLY A 236 7.05 -6.30 17.23
C GLY A 236 7.93 -6.86 16.10
N ILE A 237 7.34 -7.41 15.04
CA ILE A 237 8.11 -7.92 13.89
C ILE A 237 8.83 -6.79 13.14
N LEU A 238 8.17 -5.65 12.93
CA LEU A 238 8.83 -4.48 12.31
C LEU A 238 10.02 -4.00 13.14
N MET A 239 9.89 -4.00 14.46
CA MET A 239 10.98 -3.70 15.38
C MET A 239 12.09 -4.75 15.32
N MET A 240 11.77 -6.03 15.05
CA MET A 240 12.73 -7.13 14.90
C MET A 240 13.41 -7.19 13.52
N ASN A 241 12.84 -6.56 12.50
CA ASN A 241 13.41 -6.49 11.15
C ASN A 241 14.29 -5.24 10.94
N GLY A 242 14.26 -4.29 11.89
CA GLY A 242 14.98 -3.01 11.76
C GLY A 242 14.26 -1.98 10.89
N ASP A 243 13.05 -2.31 10.45
CA ASP A 243 12.19 -1.46 9.61
C ASP A 243 11.43 -0.40 10.44
N PHE A 244 11.83 -0.20 11.70
CA PHE A 244 11.14 0.64 12.64
C PHE A 244 11.70 2.06 12.67
N ARG A 245 11.02 3.00 11.98
CA ARG A 245 11.38 4.43 11.96
C ARG A 245 10.21 5.31 12.40
N ASN A 246 10.52 6.48 12.96
CA ASN A 246 9.59 7.60 13.20
C ASN A 246 8.32 7.28 14.00
N ASN A 247 8.41 6.42 15.00
CA ASN A 247 7.28 6.08 15.87
C ASN A 247 7.50 6.58 17.30
N THR A 248 6.48 7.20 17.87
CA THR A 248 6.49 7.68 19.26
C THR A 248 5.80 6.69 20.16
N PHE A 249 6.45 6.33 21.26
CA PHE A 249 5.86 5.54 22.32
C PHE A 249 5.67 6.39 23.57
N THR A 250 4.44 6.37 24.08
CA THR A 250 4.12 6.97 25.37
C THR A 250 3.96 5.88 26.41
N PHE A 251 4.74 5.93 27.49
CA PHE A 251 4.69 4.95 28.56
C PHE A 251 4.76 5.62 29.95
N LYS A 252 4.19 4.95 30.96
CA LYS A 252 4.24 5.39 32.35
C LYS A 252 5.40 4.70 33.08
N PRO A 253 6.39 5.40 33.66
CA PRO A 253 7.43 4.78 34.47
C PRO A 253 6.90 4.07 35.73
N LYS A 254 7.54 2.99 36.18
CA LYS A 254 7.08 2.15 37.31
C LYS A 254 7.26 2.99 38.58
N GLY A 255 6.24 3.04 39.45
CA GLY A 255 6.30 3.81 40.70
C GLY A 255 6.30 5.34 40.55
N ARG A 256 6.03 5.88 39.34
CA ARG A 256 5.94 7.33 39.10
C ARG A 256 4.56 7.74 38.60
N LYS A 257 4.17 8.97 38.94
CA LYS A 257 3.05 9.67 38.31
C LYS A 257 3.56 10.33 37.02
N GLY A 258 2.68 10.50 36.04
CA GLY A 258 3.03 11.03 34.71
C GLY A 258 3.43 9.97 33.68
N LYS A 259 3.76 10.44 32.48
CA LYS A 259 4.14 9.65 31.31
C LYS A 259 5.36 10.27 30.62
N LEU A 260 6.09 9.43 29.89
CA LEU A 260 7.17 9.83 29.00
C LEU A 260 6.75 9.48 27.57
N SER A 261 7.00 10.39 26.64
CA SER A 261 6.80 10.15 25.20
C SER A 261 8.16 10.18 24.52
N VAL A 262 8.57 9.06 23.91
CA VAL A 262 9.86 8.91 23.25
C VAL A 262 9.64 8.58 21.78
N ASN A 263 10.14 9.43 20.89
CA ASN A 263 10.23 9.14 19.48
C ASN A 263 11.47 8.30 19.21
N VAL A 264 11.28 7.08 18.73
CA VAL A 264 12.40 6.19 18.41
C VAL A 264 12.92 6.54 17.03
N GLN A 265 14.23 6.81 16.96
CA GLN A 265 14.91 7.22 15.74
C GLN A 265 15.62 6.06 15.05
N ASP A 266 16.15 5.12 15.83
CA ASP A 266 16.94 3.99 15.34
C ASP A 266 16.77 2.79 16.28
N ILE A 267 16.67 1.59 15.71
CA ILE A 267 16.70 0.31 16.42
C ILE A 267 17.74 -0.60 15.75
N ARG A 268 18.65 -1.12 16.56
CA ARG A 268 19.61 -2.16 16.20
C ARG A 268 19.30 -3.45 16.91
N ILE A 269 19.51 -4.54 16.19
CA ILE A 269 19.01 -5.85 16.55
C ILE A 269 20.16 -6.82 16.46
N ARG A 270 20.34 -7.60 17.52
CA ARG A 270 21.31 -8.67 17.57
C ARG A 270 20.61 -9.95 17.99
N ALA A 271 20.42 -10.85 17.04
CA ALA A 271 19.90 -12.19 17.29
C ALA A 271 21.09 -13.14 17.51
N VAL A 272 21.15 -13.77 18.69
CA VAL A 272 22.20 -14.71 19.07
C VAL A 272 21.55 -16.08 19.27
N PRO A 273 21.70 -17.01 18.31
CA PRO A 273 21.21 -18.37 18.48
C PRO A 273 22.17 -19.17 19.38
N THR A 274 21.62 -19.90 20.33
CA THR A 274 22.33 -20.86 21.20
C THR A 274 21.67 -22.22 21.08
N ILE A 275 22.49 -23.28 21.13
CA ILE A 275 21.98 -24.66 21.16
C ILE A 275 22.43 -25.26 22.49
N ASP A 276 21.48 -25.64 23.33
CA ASP A 276 21.74 -26.41 24.55
C ASP A 276 21.02 -27.76 24.48
N ARG A 277 21.78 -28.85 24.54
CA ARG A 277 21.27 -30.24 24.49
C ARG A 277 20.26 -30.52 23.35
N GLY A 278 20.50 -29.92 22.19
CA GLY A 278 19.64 -30.08 21.00
C GLY A 278 18.43 -29.14 20.94
N SER A 279 18.19 -28.35 21.98
CA SER A 279 17.18 -27.29 21.98
C SER A 279 17.79 -25.98 21.47
N TRP A 280 17.15 -25.38 20.47
CA TRP A 280 17.50 -24.04 19.99
C TRP A 280 16.88 -22.98 20.90
N GLU A 281 17.69 -22.02 21.31
CA GLU A 281 17.26 -20.79 21.97
C GLU A 281 17.73 -19.61 21.11
N LEU A 282 16.87 -18.62 20.92
CA LEU A 282 17.21 -17.41 20.17
C LEU A 282 17.11 -16.20 21.09
N SER A 283 18.26 -15.69 21.52
CA SER A 283 18.33 -14.46 22.30
C SER A 283 18.31 -13.25 21.37
N ILE A 284 17.24 -12.45 21.43
CA ILE A 284 17.11 -11.22 20.63
C ILE A 284 17.39 -10.01 21.52
N HIS A 285 18.47 -9.30 21.21
CA HIS A 285 18.82 -8.04 21.86
C HIS A 285 18.42 -6.86 20.98
N LEU A 286 17.50 -6.04 21.49
CA LEU A 286 17.10 -4.78 20.89
C LEU A 286 17.81 -3.63 21.60
N SER A 287 18.45 -2.77 20.84
CA SER A 287 19.04 -1.52 21.32
C SER A 287 18.62 -0.39 20.40
N GLY A 288 18.53 0.84 20.87
CA GLY A 288 18.03 1.92 20.02
C GLY A 288 18.31 3.29 20.59
N LYS A 289 18.14 4.30 19.74
CA LYS A 289 18.19 5.71 20.12
C LYS A 289 16.80 6.30 20.00
N GLY A 290 16.46 7.18 20.93
CA GLY A 290 15.20 7.89 20.92
C GLY A 290 15.35 9.32 21.41
N MET A 291 14.48 10.18 20.91
CA MET A 291 14.33 11.55 21.35
C MET A 291 13.16 11.61 22.33
N LEU A 292 13.42 12.08 23.56
CA LEU A 292 12.38 12.36 24.52
C LEU A 292 11.59 13.59 24.04
N GLN A 293 10.33 13.39 23.67
CA GLN A 293 9.44 14.45 23.20
C GLN A 293 8.69 15.12 24.34
N GLU A 294 8.31 14.35 25.35
CA GLU A 294 7.52 14.84 26.46
C GLU A 294 7.88 14.09 27.74
N ASN A 295 7.95 14.83 28.84
CA ASN A 295 8.12 14.29 30.16
C ASN A 295 7.17 14.99 31.14
N THR A 296 6.10 14.29 31.53
CA THR A 296 5.15 14.76 32.54
C THR A 296 5.42 14.14 33.93
N THR A 297 6.59 13.54 34.09
CA THR A 297 7.06 12.98 35.36
C THR A 297 8.01 13.95 36.06
N THR A 298 8.44 13.59 37.27
CA THR A 298 9.47 14.33 38.00
C THR A 298 10.89 13.86 37.68
N LEU A 299 11.07 12.91 36.75
CA LEU A 299 12.40 12.40 36.38
C LEU A 299 13.15 13.47 35.59
N ASN A 300 14.42 13.70 35.93
CA ASN A 300 15.28 14.60 35.16
C ASN A 300 16.12 13.79 34.16
N PRO A 301 15.86 13.88 32.84
CA PRO A 301 16.62 13.12 31.83
C PRO A 301 18.10 13.53 31.75
N MET A 302 18.47 14.70 32.28
CA MET A 302 19.86 15.14 32.38
C MET A 302 20.59 14.55 33.60
N ASN A 303 19.87 13.98 34.56
CA ASN A 303 20.45 13.24 35.68
C ASN A 303 20.75 11.79 35.26
N PRO A 304 21.98 11.27 35.41
CA PRO A 304 22.35 9.93 34.96
C PRO A 304 21.53 8.78 35.58
N VAL A 305 21.09 8.93 36.84
CA VAL A 305 20.30 7.91 37.55
C VAL A 305 18.88 7.84 36.99
N ASP A 306 18.24 9.01 36.87
CA ASP A 306 16.90 9.12 36.30
C ASP A 306 16.89 8.72 34.82
N CYS A 307 17.91 9.10 34.05
CA CYS A 307 18.08 8.70 32.66
C CYS A 307 18.14 7.17 32.50
N ARG A 308 18.97 6.48 33.30
CA ARG A 308 18.99 5.01 33.30
C ARG A 308 17.65 4.41 33.71
N GLN A 309 16.91 5.03 34.62
CA GLN A 309 15.57 4.58 35.02
C GLN A 309 14.55 4.70 33.87
N ILE A 310 14.68 5.75 33.05
CA ILE A 310 13.88 5.95 31.84
C ILE A 310 14.20 4.86 30.81
N GLU A 311 15.48 4.55 30.60
CA GLU A 311 15.96 3.57 29.62
C GLU A 311 15.63 2.12 30.01
N ASN A 312 15.87 1.73 31.26
CA ASN A 312 15.81 0.32 31.71
C ASN A 312 14.39 -0.26 31.78
N LYS A 313 13.33 0.57 31.80
CA LYS A 313 11.96 0.05 31.91
C LYS A 313 11.48 -0.70 30.65
N ARG A 314 12.19 -0.59 29.53
CA ARG A 314 11.78 -1.23 28.27
C ARG A 314 12.09 -2.73 28.17
N GLN A 315 12.77 -3.32 29.16
CA GLN A 315 13.20 -4.74 29.13
C GLN A 315 12.19 -5.74 29.71
N SER A 316 11.06 -5.32 30.29
CA SER A 316 10.07 -6.26 30.85
C SER A 316 8.69 -6.04 30.22
N THR A 317 8.42 -6.63 29.06
CA THR A 317 7.06 -7.02 28.64
C THR A 317 7.15 -8.29 27.83
#